data_AF-A0A392NQP8-F1
#
_entry.id   AF-A0A392NQP8-F1
#
_cell.length_a   1.000
_cell.length_b   1.000
_cell.length_c   1.000
_cell.angle_alpha   90.00
_cell.angle_beta   90.00
_cell.angle_gamma   90.00
#
_symmetry.space_group_name_H-M   'P 1'
#
loop_
_entity.id
_entity.type
_entity.pdbx_description
1 polymer ?
#
loop_
_entity_poly.entity_id
_entity_poly.type
_entity_poly.pdbx_seq_one_letter_code
_entity_poly.pdbx_strand_id
1 'polypeptide(L)'
;MKCKILRNLESKAEKTSTIDKTRAAVKDLHSRIRVAIHRIDSISKRIEELRDRELQPQLEELIEGLNRMWEVMHECHKLQFQIMSASYNNSHARITMHSELRRQITSYLENELHFLSSSFTKWIEAQKSYLEAINGWIHKCVPLQQKSFKRKRRPQSELLIQYGPPIYATCDVWLKKIATLPVKDVVDSIKSLASDTARFLPYKDKNQGNGADSNIGGEPDG
;
A
#
# COMPACT_ATOMS: atom_id res chain seq x y z
N MET A 1 -45.36 12.23 2.26
CA MET A 1 -46.62 11.51 1.94
C MET A 1 -47.62 11.55 3.11
N LYS A 2 -47.29 11.04 4.30
CA LYS A 2 -48.19 11.05 5.48
C LYS A 2 -48.65 12.44 5.96
N CYS A 3 -47.81 13.48 5.86
CA CYS A 3 -48.23 14.86 6.19
C CYS A 3 -49.29 15.43 5.22
N LYS A 4 -49.30 14.98 3.96
CA LYS A 4 -50.35 15.37 2.99
C LYS A 4 -51.65 14.62 3.28
N ILE A 5 -51.57 13.35 3.68
CA ILE A 5 -52.72 12.53 4.09
C ILE A 5 -53.37 13.14 5.34
N LEU A 6 -52.58 13.56 6.33
CA LEU A 6 -53.10 14.22 7.54
C LEU A 6 -53.89 15.50 7.21
N ARG A 7 -53.32 16.39 6.37
CA ARG A 7 -53.99 17.63 5.94
C ARG A 7 -55.30 17.36 5.18
N ASN A 8 -55.35 16.33 4.35
CA ASN A 8 -56.56 15.94 3.63
C ASN A 8 -57.64 15.39 4.58
N LEU A 9 -57.28 14.56 5.57
CA LEU A 9 -58.23 14.03 6.56
C LEU A 9 -58.77 15.13 7.48
N GLU A 10 -57.93 16.10 7.88
CA GLU A 10 -58.33 17.27 8.67
C GLU A 10 -59.28 18.18 7.87
N SER A 11 -59.13 18.27 6.54
CA SER A 11 -60.03 19.06 5.68
C SER A 11 -61.39 18.42 5.39
N LYS A 12 -61.51 17.08 5.56
CA LYS A 12 -62.72 16.31 5.20
C LYS A 12 -63.63 15.94 6.37
N ALA A 13 -63.36 16.43 7.58
CA ALA A 13 -64.11 16.11 8.80
C ALA A 13 -64.30 14.59 9.02
N GLU A 14 -63.25 13.80 8.72
CA GLU A 14 -63.22 12.35 8.91
C GLU A 14 -63.28 11.98 10.40
N LYS A 15 -63.59 10.71 10.73
CA LYS A 15 -63.68 10.23 12.14
C LYS A 15 -62.42 10.62 12.93
N THR A 16 -62.61 11.29 14.08
CA THR A 16 -61.55 11.83 14.96
C THR A 16 -60.44 10.82 15.26
N SER A 17 -60.80 9.54 15.48
CA SER A 17 -59.81 8.48 15.77
C SER A 17 -58.85 8.19 14.60
N THR A 18 -59.24 8.43 13.36
CA THR A 18 -58.41 8.21 12.16
C THR A 18 -57.41 9.36 11.97
N ILE A 19 -57.85 10.59 12.27
CA ILE A 19 -57.01 11.78 12.28
C ILE A 19 -55.95 11.66 13.38
N ASP A 20 -56.34 11.25 14.60
CA ASP A 20 -55.41 11.09 15.72
C ASP A 20 -54.37 9.98 15.47
N LYS A 21 -54.77 8.84 14.90
CA LYS A 21 -53.84 7.78 14.47
C LYS A 21 -52.83 8.29 13.45
N THR A 22 -53.28 9.06 12.46
CA THR A 22 -52.40 9.63 11.43
C THR A 22 -51.46 10.69 12.03
N ARG A 23 -51.94 11.50 12.98
CA ARG A 23 -51.15 12.50 13.71
C ARG A 23 -50.07 11.84 14.57
N ALA A 24 -50.42 10.77 15.29
CA ALA A 24 -49.46 9.98 16.06
C ALA A 24 -48.38 9.39 15.15
N ALA A 25 -48.75 8.82 14.00
CA ALA A 25 -47.79 8.28 13.04
C ALA A 25 -46.86 9.34 12.43
N VAL A 26 -47.34 10.58 12.22
CA VAL A 26 -46.51 11.71 11.77
C VAL A 26 -45.55 12.16 12.87
N LYS A 27 -46.01 12.25 14.13
CA LYS A 27 -45.14 12.60 15.28
C LYS A 27 -44.06 11.55 15.51
N ASP A 28 -44.40 10.26 15.45
CA ASP A 28 -43.44 9.16 15.52
C ASP A 28 -42.36 9.29 14.42
N LEU A 29 -42.78 9.45 13.16
CA LEU A 29 -41.85 9.59 12.05
C LEU A 29 -40.93 10.81 12.22
N HIS A 30 -41.48 11.94 12.66
CA HIS A 30 -40.70 13.14 12.93
C HIS A 30 -39.66 12.90 14.04
N SER A 31 -40.05 12.25 15.13
CA SER A 31 -39.14 11.86 16.21
C SER A 31 -38.02 10.97 15.70
N ARG A 32 -38.36 9.93 14.92
CA ARG A 32 -37.39 9.00 14.32
C ARG A 32 -36.41 9.70 13.37
N ILE A 33 -36.88 10.64 12.55
CA ILE A 33 -36.01 11.45 11.68
C ILE A 33 -35.05 12.30 12.51
N ARG A 34 -35.54 12.97 13.55
CA ARG A 34 -34.68 13.76 14.46
C ARG A 34 -33.60 12.89 15.12
N VAL A 35 -33.98 11.73 15.66
CA VAL A 35 -33.03 10.78 16.26
C VAL A 35 -32.02 10.30 15.23
N ALA A 36 -32.44 10.00 14.00
CA ALA A 36 -31.53 9.58 12.92
C ALA A 36 -30.52 10.68 12.57
N ILE A 37 -30.96 11.95 12.49
CA ILE A 37 -30.07 13.10 12.24
C ILE A 37 -29.04 13.23 13.37
N HIS A 38 -29.46 13.16 14.63
CA HIS A 38 -28.53 13.22 15.76
C HIS A 38 -27.52 12.08 15.75
N ARG A 39 -27.94 10.86 15.36
CA ARG A 39 -27.02 9.71 15.20
C ARG A 39 -26.01 9.96 14.09
N ILE A 40 -26.44 10.47 12.93
CA ILE A 40 -25.54 10.80 11.81
C ILE A 40 -24.53 11.89 12.21
N ASP A 41 -24.96 12.92 12.94
CA ASP A 41 -24.07 13.98 13.44
C ASP A 41 -23.01 13.42 14.40
N SER A 42 -23.42 12.57 15.36
CA SER A 42 -22.50 11.92 16.29
C SER A 42 -21.50 11.02 15.58
N ILE A 43 -21.93 10.26 14.57
CA ILE A 43 -21.03 9.40 13.79
C ILE A 43 -20.05 10.25 12.96
N SER A 44 -20.53 11.32 12.32
CA SER A 44 -19.71 12.23 11.52
C SER A 44 -18.60 12.86 12.36
N LYS A 45 -18.93 13.36 13.55
CA LYS A 45 -17.94 13.90 14.50
C LYS A 45 -16.89 12.88 14.90
N ARG A 46 -17.31 11.64 15.18
CA ARG A 46 -16.36 10.57 15.51
C ARG A 46 -15.43 10.25 14.34
N ILE A 47 -15.93 10.28 13.10
CA ILE A 47 -15.10 10.11 11.89
C ILE A 47 -14.09 11.25 11.75
N GLU A 48 -14.51 12.49 11.97
CA GLU A 48 -13.64 13.67 11.93
C GLU A 48 -12.54 13.58 13.00
N GLU A 49 -12.88 13.17 14.22
CA GLU A 49 -11.90 12.92 15.29
C GLU A 49 -10.90 11.82 14.91
N LEU A 50 -11.38 10.66 14.44
CA LEU A 50 -10.53 9.56 13.99
C LEU A 50 -9.58 10.01 12.88
N ARG A 51 -10.07 10.78 11.91
CA ARG A 51 -9.28 11.28 10.78
C ARG A 51 -8.24 12.30 11.23
N ASP A 52 -8.65 13.34 11.95
CA ASP A 52 -7.83 14.54 12.17
C ASP A 52 -6.99 14.46 13.45
N ARG A 53 -7.45 13.73 14.46
CA ARG A 53 -6.81 13.66 15.79
C ARG A 53 -6.06 12.36 16.02
N GLU A 54 -6.49 11.27 15.40
CA GLU A 54 -5.89 9.95 15.61
C GLU A 54 -5.04 9.51 14.41
N LEU A 55 -5.59 9.56 13.19
CA LEU A 55 -4.90 9.05 11.99
C LEU A 55 -3.80 9.99 11.49
N GLN A 56 -4.05 11.31 11.46
CA GLN A 56 -3.06 12.30 11.04
C GLN A 56 -1.71 12.14 11.77
N PRO A 57 -1.63 12.15 13.12
CA PRO A 57 -0.34 12.02 13.79
C PRO A 57 0.32 10.64 13.57
N GLN A 58 -0.46 9.56 13.43
CA GLN A 58 0.08 8.25 13.09
C GLN A 58 0.73 8.23 11.70
N LEU A 59 0.14 8.94 10.73
CA LEU A 59 0.74 9.08 9.40
C LEU A 59 2.01 9.93 9.43
N GLU A 60 2.04 11.00 10.23
CA GLU A 60 3.24 11.82 10.42
C GLU A 60 4.37 11.00 11.05
N GLU A 61 4.08 10.22 12.09
CA GLU A 61 5.04 9.31 12.72
C GLU A 61 5.55 8.25 11.72
N LEU A 62 4.66 7.68 10.91
CA LEU A 62 5.04 6.73 9.87
C LEU A 62 5.97 7.38 8.84
N ILE A 63 5.66 8.58 8.35
CA ILE A 63 6.51 9.31 7.40
C ILE A 63 7.89 9.53 7.99
N GLU A 64 7.97 9.95 9.24
CA GLU A 64 9.24 10.20 9.92
C GLU A 64 10.06 8.91 10.10
N GLY A 65 9.40 7.82 10.51
CA GLY A 65 10.04 6.51 10.63
C GLY A 65 10.58 6.01 9.28
N LEU A 66 9.83 6.24 8.20
CA LEU A 66 10.26 5.90 6.84
C LEU A 66 11.43 6.75 6.38
N ASN A 67 11.42 8.06 6.63
CA ASN A 67 12.53 8.95 6.30
C ASN A 67 13.83 8.46 6.95
N ARG A 68 13.78 8.20 8.26
CA ARG A 68 14.94 7.69 9.01
C ARG A 68 15.43 6.33 8.49
N MET A 69 14.52 5.42 8.14
CA MET A 69 14.88 4.13 7.54
C MET A 69 15.64 4.33 6.22
N TRP A 70 15.16 5.24 5.36
CA TRP A 70 15.80 5.52 4.07
C TRP A 70 17.15 6.21 4.20
N GLU A 71 17.31 7.11 5.17
CA GLU A 71 18.62 7.72 5.49
C GLU A 71 19.65 6.66 5.89
N VAL A 72 19.26 5.71 6.76
CA VAL A 72 20.12 4.60 7.15
C VAL A 72 20.48 3.73 5.94
N MET A 73 19.50 3.38 5.11
CA MET A 73 19.73 2.59 3.89
C MET A 73 20.70 3.30 2.93
N HIS A 74 20.53 4.61 2.76
CA HIS A 74 21.41 5.42 1.92
C HIS A 74 22.86 5.40 2.43
N GLU A 75 23.10 5.61 3.72
CA GLU A 75 24.46 5.55 4.28
C GLU A 75 25.07 4.15 4.16
N CYS A 76 24.27 3.08 4.34
CA CYS A 76 24.73 1.71 4.11
C CYS A 76 25.19 1.50 2.65
N HIS A 77 24.39 1.92 1.66
CA HIS A 77 24.75 1.75 0.25
C HIS A 77 25.94 2.63 -0.16
N LYS A 78 26.06 3.83 0.39
CA LYS A 78 27.21 4.71 0.19
C LYS A 78 28.50 4.05 0.72
N LEU A 79 28.45 3.45 1.91
CA LEU A 79 29.59 2.72 2.47
C LEU A 79 29.95 1.50 1.62
N GLN A 80 28.96 0.70 1.20
CA GLN A 80 29.16 -0.44 0.29
C GLN A 80 29.86 0.00 -1.01
N PHE A 81 29.38 1.09 -1.61
CA PHE A 81 29.97 1.65 -2.83
C PHE A 81 31.43 2.10 -2.64
N GLN A 82 31.75 2.73 -1.51
CA GLN A 82 33.12 3.15 -1.18
C GLN A 82 34.06 1.93 -1.04
N ILE A 83 33.62 0.88 -0.34
CA ILE A 83 34.40 -0.35 -0.16
C ILE A 83 34.65 -1.03 -1.52
N MET A 84 33.62 -1.13 -2.35
CA MET A 84 33.73 -1.72 -3.69
C MET A 84 34.70 -0.91 -4.57
N SER A 85 34.60 0.42 -4.54
CA SER A 85 35.46 1.32 -5.33
C SER A 85 36.92 1.23 -4.89
N ALA A 86 37.18 1.19 -3.58
CA ALA A 86 38.54 1.03 -3.05
C ALA A 86 39.15 -0.34 -3.41
N SER A 87 38.34 -1.40 -3.39
CA SER A 87 38.76 -2.75 -3.75
C SER A 87 39.08 -2.88 -5.23
N TYR A 88 38.30 -2.22 -6.11
CA TYR A 88 38.56 -2.17 -7.55
C TYR A 88 39.90 -1.51 -7.88
N ASN A 89 40.24 -0.42 -7.18
CA ASN A 89 41.50 0.31 -7.37
C ASN A 89 42.74 -0.41 -6.80
N ASN A 90 42.55 -1.45 -5.98
CA ASN A 90 43.63 -2.20 -5.32
C ASN A 90 43.77 -3.64 -5.87
N SER A 91 43.40 -3.84 -7.14
CA SER A 91 43.24 -5.14 -7.82
C SER A 91 44.50 -6.03 -7.91
N HIS A 92 45.66 -5.57 -7.43
CA HIS A 92 46.89 -6.37 -7.36
C HIS A 92 46.95 -7.34 -6.18
N ALA A 93 46.07 -7.21 -5.18
CA ALA A 93 45.97 -8.18 -4.10
C ALA A 93 45.20 -9.44 -4.57
N ARG A 94 45.92 -10.46 -5.04
CA ARG A 94 45.33 -11.79 -5.30
C ARG A 94 44.77 -12.35 -4.00
N ILE A 95 43.46 -12.24 -3.80
CA ILE A 95 42.79 -12.90 -2.68
C ILE A 95 42.74 -14.40 -2.99
N THR A 96 43.63 -15.17 -2.38
CA THR A 96 43.68 -16.63 -2.47
C THR A 96 42.54 -17.22 -1.63
N MET A 97 41.30 -17.12 -2.10
CA MET A 97 40.16 -17.80 -1.46
C MET A 97 40.03 -19.25 -1.94
N HIS A 98 39.77 -20.17 -1.01
CA HIS A 98 39.42 -21.55 -1.31
C HIS A 98 38.15 -21.60 -2.19
N SER A 99 38.20 -22.36 -3.29
CA SER A 99 37.16 -22.38 -4.34
C SER A 99 35.76 -22.69 -3.80
N GLU A 100 35.66 -23.62 -2.84
CA GLU A 100 34.39 -24.00 -2.20
C GLU A 100 33.76 -22.84 -1.39
N LEU A 101 34.58 -22.15 -0.59
CA LEU A 101 34.10 -21.04 0.24
C LEU A 101 33.65 -19.87 -0.65
N ARG A 102 34.39 -19.61 -1.74
CA ARG A 102 34.01 -18.62 -2.74
C ARG A 102 32.65 -18.95 -3.36
N ARG A 103 32.42 -20.21 -3.74
CA ARG A 103 31.13 -20.68 -4.27
C ARG A 103 29.99 -20.49 -3.27
N GLN A 104 30.21 -20.82 -2.00
CA GLN A 104 29.19 -20.68 -0.96
C GLN A 104 28.83 -19.21 -0.73
N ILE A 105 29.82 -18.32 -0.62
CA ILE A 105 29.59 -16.88 -0.43
C ILE A 105 28.87 -16.28 -1.65
N THR A 106 29.28 -16.63 -2.87
CA THR A 106 28.63 -16.16 -4.10
C THR A 106 27.17 -16.61 -4.17
N SER A 107 26.89 -17.88 -3.87
CA SER A 107 25.51 -18.41 -3.84
C SER A 107 24.67 -17.74 -2.76
N TYR A 108 25.23 -17.50 -1.58
CA TYR A 108 24.55 -16.78 -0.52
C TYR A 108 24.19 -15.35 -0.96
N LEU A 109 25.14 -14.62 -1.54
CA LEU A 109 24.91 -13.26 -2.03
C LEU A 109 23.85 -13.20 -3.14
N GLU A 110 23.88 -14.14 -4.10
CA GLU A 110 22.85 -14.25 -5.14
C GLU A 110 21.44 -14.40 -4.54
N ASN A 111 21.29 -15.30 -3.56
CA ASN A 111 20.01 -15.52 -2.88
C ASN A 111 19.54 -14.28 -2.13
N GLU A 112 20.44 -13.61 -1.40
CA GLU A 112 20.11 -12.37 -0.68
C GLU A 112 19.70 -11.24 -1.64
N LEU A 113 20.33 -11.12 -2.81
CA LEU A 113 19.94 -10.13 -3.83
C LEU A 113 18.55 -10.42 -4.40
N HIS A 114 18.23 -11.69 -4.68
CA HIS A 114 16.89 -12.08 -5.09
C HIS A 114 15.85 -11.82 -4.01
N PHE A 115 16.18 -12.13 -2.75
CA PHE A 115 15.33 -11.86 -1.61
C PHE A 115 15.10 -10.36 -1.42
N LEU A 116 16.15 -9.54 -1.53
CA LEU A 116 16.07 -8.08 -1.47
C LEU A 116 15.16 -7.54 -2.57
N SER A 117 15.33 -7.98 -3.81
CA SER A 117 14.50 -7.57 -4.95
C SER A 117 13.01 -7.87 -4.72
N SER A 118 12.70 -9.10 -4.27
CA SER A 118 11.33 -9.53 -3.97
C SER A 118 10.73 -8.74 -2.80
N SER A 119 11.49 -8.60 -1.71
CA SER A 119 11.06 -7.90 -0.50
C SER A 119 10.83 -6.41 -0.75
N PHE A 120 11.73 -5.75 -1.49
CA PHE A 120 11.58 -4.35 -1.88
C PHE A 120 10.32 -4.12 -2.72
N THR A 121 10.06 -4.99 -3.70
CA THR A 121 8.85 -4.91 -4.55
C THR A 121 7.58 -5.02 -3.68
N LYS A 122 7.50 -6.05 -2.84
CA LYS A 122 6.36 -6.25 -1.93
C LYS A 122 6.17 -5.09 -0.97
N TRP A 123 7.27 -4.54 -0.44
CA TRP A 123 7.23 -3.41 0.47
C TRP A 123 6.66 -2.15 -0.20
N ILE A 124 7.11 -1.82 -1.42
CA ILE A 124 6.56 -0.70 -2.19
C ILE A 124 5.07 -0.91 -2.49
N GLU A 125 4.68 -2.12 -2.90
CA GLU A 125 3.28 -2.44 -3.21
C GLU A 125 2.38 -2.33 -1.97
N ALA A 126 2.87 -2.78 -0.81
CA ALA A 126 2.16 -2.64 0.46
C ALA A 126 1.98 -1.17 0.85
N GLN A 127 3.03 -0.34 0.71
CA GLN A 127 2.95 1.10 0.94
C GLN A 127 1.93 1.78 0.02
N LYS A 128 1.96 1.47 -1.29
CA LYS A 128 0.99 2.00 -2.25
C LYS A 128 -0.44 1.59 -1.90
N SER A 129 -0.67 0.31 -1.64
CA SER A 129 -2.00 -0.21 -1.31
C SER A 129 -2.56 0.41 -0.03
N TYR A 130 -1.71 0.59 0.99
CA TYR A 130 -2.08 1.24 2.24
C TYR A 130 -2.49 2.70 2.01
N LEU A 131 -1.70 3.46 1.24
CA LEU A 131 -2.00 4.85 0.92
C LEU A 131 -3.25 5.01 0.06
N GLU A 132 -3.47 4.12 -0.92
CA GLU A 132 -4.69 4.11 -1.73
C GLU A 132 -5.93 3.84 -0.88
N ALA A 133 -5.85 2.89 0.06
CA ALA A 133 -6.93 2.58 0.98
C ALA A 133 -7.28 3.78 1.88
N ILE A 134 -6.28 4.42 2.48
CA ILE A 134 -6.48 5.60 3.32
C ILE A 134 -7.00 6.77 2.51
N ASN A 135 -6.37 7.08 1.37
CA ASN A 135 -6.78 8.18 0.51
C ASN A 135 -8.22 7.98 0.02
N GLY A 136 -8.60 6.74 -0.34
CA GLY A 136 -9.96 6.38 -0.69
C GLY A 136 -10.95 6.49 0.47
N TRP A 137 -10.53 6.18 1.70
CA TRP A 137 -11.35 6.32 2.90
C TRP A 137 -11.59 7.78 3.28
N ILE A 138 -10.54 8.62 3.37
CA ILE A 138 -10.68 10.03 3.77
C ILE A 138 -11.57 10.82 2.80
N HIS A 139 -11.55 10.50 1.51
CA HIS A 139 -12.42 11.13 0.51
C HIS A 139 -13.90 10.75 0.67
N LYS A 140 -14.21 9.62 1.33
CA LYS A 140 -15.58 9.23 1.71
C LYS A 140 -16.04 9.85 3.03
N CYS A 141 -15.11 10.31 3.88
CA CYS A 141 -15.38 10.94 5.16
C CYS A 141 -15.89 12.40 5.07
N VAL A 142 -16.22 12.88 3.88
CA VAL A 142 -16.63 14.26 3.65
C VAL A 142 -18.14 14.33 3.64
N PRO A 143 -18.77 15.28 4.36
CA PRO A 143 -20.19 15.54 4.20
C PRO A 143 -20.47 15.84 2.72
N LEU A 144 -21.38 15.08 2.10
CA LEU A 144 -21.97 15.44 0.82
C LEU A 144 -22.64 16.81 1.01
N GLN A 145 -21.94 17.90 0.67
CA GLN A 145 -22.59 19.19 0.61
C GLN A 145 -23.69 19.07 -0.44
N GLN A 146 -24.95 19.20 0.03
CA GLN A 146 -26.10 19.33 -0.84
C GLN A 146 -25.78 20.38 -1.88
N LYS A 147 -25.79 19.96 -3.15
CA LYS A 147 -25.48 20.76 -4.34
C LYS A 147 -25.91 22.21 -4.16
N SER A 148 -24.95 23.08 -3.82
CA SER A 148 -25.11 24.51 -3.97
C SER A 148 -25.32 24.76 -5.46
N PHE A 149 -26.55 25.07 -5.85
CA PHE A 149 -26.98 25.20 -7.25
C PHE A 149 -26.28 26.35 -8.02
N LYS A 150 -25.34 27.08 -7.40
CA LYS A 150 -24.70 28.25 -8.00
C LYS A 150 -23.29 28.46 -7.48
N ARG A 151 -22.30 27.69 -7.94
CA ARG A 151 -20.89 28.15 -8.04
C ARG A 151 -20.07 27.19 -8.92
N LYS A 152 -19.14 27.76 -9.67
CA LYS A 152 -18.35 27.13 -10.74
C LYS A 152 -17.78 25.76 -10.32
N ARG A 153 -17.88 24.80 -11.24
CA ARG A 153 -17.42 23.40 -11.17
C ARG A 153 -15.95 23.27 -10.78
N ARG A 154 -15.62 23.28 -9.49
CA ARG A 154 -14.37 22.68 -9.01
C ARG A 154 -14.69 21.32 -8.37
N PRO A 155 -13.93 20.26 -8.67
CA PRO A 155 -14.06 18.98 -7.99
C PRO A 155 -13.97 19.15 -6.47
N GLN A 156 -14.83 18.46 -5.72
CA GLN A 156 -14.83 18.51 -4.26
C GLN A 156 -13.49 18.04 -3.66
N SER A 157 -12.80 17.11 -4.32
CA SER A 157 -11.46 16.64 -3.96
C SER A 157 -10.42 17.76 -3.97
N GLU A 158 -10.40 18.61 -5.00
CA GLU A 158 -9.47 19.75 -5.08
C GLU A 158 -9.69 20.75 -3.95
N LEU A 159 -10.95 21.01 -3.59
CA LEU A 159 -11.28 21.90 -2.48
C LEU A 159 -10.84 21.33 -1.13
N LEU A 160 -10.91 20.01 -0.95
CA LEU A 160 -10.48 19.34 0.29
C LEU A 160 -8.96 19.32 0.42
N ILE A 161 -8.25 19.10 -0.68
CA ILE A 161 -6.79 19.19 -0.70
C ILE A 161 -6.33 20.63 -0.37
N GLN A 162 -7.06 21.65 -0.84
CA GLN A 162 -6.67 23.05 -0.68
C GLN A 162 -7.12 23.68 0.65
N TYR A 163 -8.31 23.35 1.14
CA TYR A 163 -8.95 24.01 2.29
C TYR A 163 -9.41 23.05 3.38
N GLY A 164 -9.26 21.74 3.18
CA GLY A 164 -9.62 20.73 4.16
C GLY A 164 -8.51 20.48 5.19
N PRO A 165 -8.72 19.51 6.09
CA PRO A 165 -7.70 19.06 7.02
C PRO A 165 -6.40 18.64 6.31
N PRO A 166 -5.23 18.81 6.95
CA PRO A 166 -3.92 18.53 6.35
C PRO A 166 -3.79 17.12 5.75
N ILE A 167 -4.46 16.13 6.35
CA ILE A 167 -4.44 14.73 5.91
C ILE A 167 -4.79 14.52 4.43
N TYR A 168 -5.70 15.36 3.88
CA TYR A 168 -6.08 15.28 2.47
C TYR A 168 -4.92 15.65 1.56
N ALA A 169 -4.20 16.72 1.88
CA ALA A 169 -3.03 17.13 1.14
C ALA A 169 -1.86 16.16 1.33
N THR A 170 -1.61 15.70 2.57
CA THR A 170 -0.55 14.74 2.88
C THR A 170 -0.71 13.44 2.09
N CYS A 171 -1.90 12.82 2.12
CA CYS A 171 -2.14 11.57 1.41
C CYS A 171 -2.07 11.73 -0.12
N ASP A 172 -2.63 12.83 -0.66
CA ASP A 172 -2.59 13.10 -2.11
C ASP A 172 -1.17 13.33 -2.62
N VAL A 173 -0.39 14.16 -1.94
CA VAL A 173 1.02 14.43 -2.29
C VAL A 173 1.84 13.16 -2.19
N TRP A 174 1.69 12.40 -1.09
CA TRP A 174 2.45 11.18 -0.88
C TRP A 174 2.12 10.13 -1.97
N LEU A 175 0.85 9.92 -2.28
CA LEU A 175 0.43 8.98 -3.32
C LEU A 175 0.95 9.37 -4.72
N LYS A 176 0.98 10.67 -5.03
CA LYS A 176 1.60 11.17 -6.27
C LYS A 176 3.10 10.91 -6.30
N LYS A 177 3.81 11.18 -5.19
CA LYS A 177 5.26 10.99 -5.11
C LYS A 177 5.66 9.53 -5.23
N ILE A 178 4.99 8.61 -4.53
CA ILE A 178 5.31 7.18 -4.59
C ILE A 178 5.07 6.59 -5.99
N ALA A 179 4.13 7.15 -6.76
CA ALA A 179 3.89 6.76 -8.15
C ALA A 179 5.02 7.18 -9.10
N THR A 180 5.77 8.24 -8.77
CA THR A 180 6.88 8.75 -9.61
C THR A 180 8.22 8.07 -9.36
N LEU A 181 8.34 7.23 -8.33
CA LEU A 181 9.61 6.60 -7.96
C LEU A 181 10.06 5.57 -9.01
N PRO A 182 11.38 5.46 -9.29
CA PRO A 182 11.96 4.53 -10.27
C PRO A 182 12.05 3.10 -9.68
N VAL A 183 10.94 2.59 -9.15
CA VAL A 183 10.88 1.29 -8.45
C VAL A 183 11.35 0.15 -9.35
N LYS A 184 10.89 0.18 -10.61
CA LYS A 184 11.26 -0.84 -11.59
C LYS A 184 12.76 -0.84 -11.86
N ASP A 185 13.36 0.33 -12.05
CA ASP A 185 14.78 0.46 -12.35
C ASP A 185 15.66 -0.06 -11.21
N VAL A 186 15.26 0.21 -9.95
CA VAL A 186 15.92 -0.34 -8.76
C VAL A 186 15.81 -1.87 -8.72
N VAL A 187 14.60 -2.41 -8.92
CA VAL A 187 14.36 -3.86 -8.95
C VAL A 187 15.17 -4.55 -10.04
N ASP A 188 15.19 -3.98 -11.24
CA ASP A 188 15.91 -4.53 -12.39
C ASP A 188 17.43 -4.43 -12.18
N SER A 189 17.92 -3.36 -11.55
CA SER A 189 19.33 -3.21 -11.17
C SER A 189 19.76 -4.29 -10.16
N ILE A 190 18.94 -4.56 -9.14
CA ILE A 190 19.22 -5.62 -8.15
C ILE A 190 19.24 -7.00 -8.83
N LYS A 191 18.30 -7.27 -9.75
CA LYS A 191 18.25 -8.53 -10.52
C LYS A 191 19.43 -8.68 -11.46
N SER A 192 19.88 -7.59 -12.09
CA SER A 192 21.09 -7.59 -12.91
C SER A 192 22.31 -7.95 -12.07
N LEU A 193 22.46 -7.32 -10.90
CA LEU A 193 23.54 -7.62 -9.98
C LEU A 193 23.51 -9.09 -9.49
N ALA A 194 22.33 -9.63 -9.21
CA ALA A 194 22.16 -11.05 -8.87
C ALA A 194 22.63 -11.95 -10.03
N SER A 195 22.25 -11.61 -11.27
CA SER A 195 22.65 -12.35 -12.47
C SER A 195 24.15 -12.28 -12.72
N ASP A 196 24.77 -11.12 -12.52
CA ASP A 196 26.22 -10.94 -12.64
C ASP A 196 26.96 -11.70 -11.52
N THR A 197 26.38 -11.76 -10.32
CA THR A 197 26.90 -12.57 -9.20
C THR A 197 26.86 -14.06 -9.53
N ALA A 198 25.74 -14.55 -10.10
CA ALA A 198 25.57 -15.94 -10.49
C ALA A 198 26.60 -16.40 -11.54
N ARG A 199 27.09 -15.51 -12.41
CA ARG A 199 28.15 -15.83 -13.38
C ARG A 199 29.49 -16.23 -12.73
N PHE A 200 29.71 -15.88 -11.47
CA PHE A 200 30.89 -16.31 -10.71
C PHE A 200 30.73 -17.72 -10.12
N LEU A 201 29.55 -18.33 -10.20
CA LEU A 201 29.36 -19.73 -9.83
C LEU A 201 29.85 -20.63 -10.97
N PRO A 202 30.59 -21.70 -10.67
CA PRO A 202 30.95 -22.69 -11.67
C PRO A 202 29.68 -23.33 -12.25
N TYR A 203 29.62 -23.41 -13.59
CA TYR A 203 28.55 -24.05 -14.34
C TYR A 203 28.39 -25.51 -13.86
N LYS A 204 27.26 -25.86 -13.23
CA LYS A 204 26.93 -27.26 -12.96
C LYS A 204 26.50 -27.89 -14.27
N ASP A 205 27.40 -28.65 -14.89
CA ASP A 205 27.06 -29.54 -15.98
C ASP A 205 25.97 -30.51 -15.52
N LYS A 206 24.74 -30.34 -16.03
CA LYS A 206 23.75 -31.41 -16.02
C LYS A 206 24.17 -32.39 -17.11
N ASN A 207 25.09 -33.31 -16.82
CA ASN A 207 25.25 -34.56 -17.56
C ASN A 207 26.19 -35.52 -16.83
N GLN A 208 25.60 -36.48 -16.09
CA GLN A 208 25.96 -37.89 -16.15
C GLN A 208 24.88 -38.70 -15.42
N GLY A 209 23.77 -38.87 -16.12
CA GLY A 209 22.85 -39.97 -15.91
C GLY A 209 22.61 -40.58 -17.28
N ASN A 210 23.56 -41.39 -17.75
CA ASN A 210 23.34 -42.30 -18.87
C ASN A 210 24.12 -43.57 -18.59
N GLY A 211 23.40 -44.68 -18.71
CA GLY A 211 23.73 -45.95 -18.09
C GLY A 211 25.00 -46.60 -18.62
N ALA A 212 25.66 -47.30 -17.70
CA ALA A 212 26.31 -48.55 -18.03
C ALA A 212 25.51 -49.63 -17.31
N ASP A 213 24.44 -50.09 -17.98
CA ASP A 213 23.85 -51.39 -17.68
C ASP A 213 24.96 -52.43 -17.83
N SER A 214 25.13 -53.17 -16.76
CA SER A 214 25.73 -54.49 -16.71
C SER A 214 25.27 -55.34 -17.89
N ASN A 215 26.19 -55.78 -18.75
CA ASN A 215 26.02 -57.03 -19.45
C ASN A 215 27.28 -57.87 -19.40
N ILE A 216 27.11 -59.00 -18.71
CA ILE A 216 28.01 -60.12 -18.52
C ILE A 216 27.96 -60.97 -19.79
N GLY A 217 29.11 -61.50 -20.23
CA GLY A 217 29.14 -62.68 -21.08
C GLY A 217 30.15 -62.60 -22.23
N GLY A 218 31.24 -63.36 -22.10
CA GLY A 218 32.19 -63.58 -23.19
C GLY A 218 33.56 -64.07 -22.71
N GLU A 219 33.58 -65.25 -22.11
CA GLU A 219 34.79 -66.04 -21.85
C GLU A 219 35.22 -66.73 -23.17
N PRO A 220 36.51 -66.77 -23.54
CA PRO A 220 36.99 -67.71 -24.54
C PRO A 220 38.03 -68.70 -23.98
N ASP A 221 37.79 -69.95 -24.35
CA ASP A 221 38.70 -71.08 -24.59
C ASP A 221 39.50 -71.72 -23.44
N GLY A 222 39.29 -73.03 -23.28
CA GLY A 222 40.14 -73.97 -22.54
C GLY A 222 39.41 -75.23 -22.09
#